data_AF-A0A3D0FQ78-F1
#
_entry.id   AF-A0A3D0FQ78-F1
#
_cell.length_a   1.000
_cell.length_b   1.000
_cell.length_c   1.000
_cell.angle_alpha   90.00
_cell.angle_beta   90.00
_cell.angle_gamma   90.00
#
_symmetry.space_group_name_H-M   'P 1'
#
loop_
_entity.id
_entity.type
_entity.pdbx_description
1 polymer ?
#
loop_
_entity_poly.entity_id
_entity_poly.type
_entity_poly.pdbx_seq_one_letter_code
_entity_poly.pdbx_strand_id
1 'polypeptide(L)'
;MNNFIKENWFKRGTILVVLIIIGGFFYWHELRPAQIKKECSWVKVVIPEQQQVTKEEVLASLESEEYKECLERNINNIGNYKSPCDILYLKKEQDYIPEKTYYREAQKTEYDFCLHSKGL
;
A
#
# COMPACT_ATOMS: atom_id res chain seq x y z
N MET A 1 -31.89 -28.45 -44.19
CA MET A 1 -31.53 -27.64 -43.00
C MET A 1 -32.67 -26.67 -42.74
N ASN A 2 -33.37 -26.83 -41.62
CA ASN A 2 -34.77 -26.41 -41.47
C ASN A 2 -34.98 -24.89 -41.53
N ASN A 3 -35.88 -24.43 -42.42
CA ASN A 3 -36.28 -23.03 -42.59
C ASN A 3 -36.81 -22.39 -41.27
N PHE A 4 -37.23 -23.22 -40.32
CA PHE A 4 -37.69 -22.83 -38.99
C PHE A 4 -36.63 -22.13 -38.13
N ILE A 5 -35.34 -22.46 -38.32
CA ILE A 5 -34.24 -21.80 -37.62
C ILE A 5 -34.02 -20.40 -38.20
N LYS A 6 -34.18 -20.23 -39.52
CA LYS A 6 -33.88 -18.99 -40.23
C LYS A 6 -34.84 -17.84 -39.89
N GLU A 7 -36.11 -18.16 -39.64
CA GLU A 7 -37.17 -17.16 -39.44
C GLU A 7 -37.20 -16.56 -38.03
N ASN A 8 -36.78 -17.33 -37.02
CA ASN A 8 -36.81 -16.91 -35.61
C ASN A 8 -35.42 -16.66 -35.00
N TRP A 9 -34.33 -17.03 -35.68
CA TRP A 9 -32.97 -16.84 -35.16
C TRP A 9 -32.60 -15.37 -35.01
N PHE A 10 -33.07 -14.49 -35.91
CA PHE A 10 -32.86 -13.05 -35.77
C PHE A 10 -33.56 -12.48 -34.53
N LYS A 11 -34.83 -12.83 -34.30
CA LYS A 11 -35.58 -12.39 -33.10
C LYS A 11 -34.96 -12.91 -31.81
N ARG A 12 -34.55 -14.18 -31.77
CA ARG A 12 -33.88 -14.77 -30.59
C ARG A 12 -32.50 -14.16 -30.36
N GLY A 13 -31.75 -13.89 -31.43
CA GLY A 13 -30.45 -13.22 -31.38
C GLY A 13 -30.58 -11.80 -30.81
N THR A 14 -31.54 -11.01 -31.29
CA THR A 14 -31.77 -9.64 -30.79
C THR A 14 -32.12 -9.63 -29.30
N ILE A 15 -32.98 -10.54 -28.83
CA ILE A 15 -33.32 -10.62 -27.39
C ILE A 15 -32.06 -10.90 -26.56
N LEU A 16 -31.21 -11.83 -27.01
CA LEU A 16 -29.97 -12.18 -26.31
C LEU A 16 -29.01 -10.99 -26.26
N VAL A 17 -28.86 -10.25 -27.37
CA VAL A 17 -28.04 -9.02 -27.42
C VAL A 17 -28.58 -7.96 -26.46
N VAL A 18 -29.89 -7.73 -26.43
CA VAL A 18 -30.51 -6.78 -25.49
C VAL A 18 -30.25 -7.18 -24.03
N LEU A 19 -30.35 -8.47 -23.70
CA LEU A 19 -30.02 -8.97 -22.36
C LEU A 19 -28.55 -8.74 -21.99
N ILE A 20 -27.62 -8.93 -22.94
CA ILE A 20 -26.20 -8.63 -22.72
C ILE A 20 -25.99 -7.13 -22.49
N ILE A 21 -26.64 -6.25 -23.26
CA ILE A 21 -26.50 -4.80 -23.10
C ILE A 21 -27.03 -4.36 -21.73
N ILE A 22 -28.21 -4.82 -21.33
CA ILE A 22 -28.79 -4.51 -20.01
C ILE A 22 -27.91 -5.05 -18.89
N GLY A 23 -27.44 -6.30 -19.01
CA GLY A 23 -26.53 -6.91 -18.05
C GLY A 23 -25.21 -6.17 -17.93
N GLY A 24 -24.63 -5.74 -19.06
CA GLY A 24 -23.42 -4.94 -19.10
C GLY A 24 -23.60 -3.56 -18.46
N PHE A 25 -24.74 -2.92 -18.72
CA PHE A 25 -25.08 -1.63 -18.11
C PHE A 25 -25.24 -1.75 -16.59
N PHE A 26 -25.98 -2.77 -16.13
CA PHE A 26 -26.15 -3.05 -14.70
C PHE A 26 -24.81 -3.39 -14.02
N TYR A 27 -23.98 -4.21 -14.68
CA TYR A 27 -22.64 -4.53 -14.19
C TYR A 27 -21.79 -3.27 -14.00
N TRP A 28 -21.79 -2.37 -14.99
CA TRP A 28 -20.96 -1.17 -14.97
C TRP A 28 -21.41 -0.15 -13.92
N HIS A 29 -22.73 0.02 -13.74
CA HIS A 29 -23.28 1.07 -12.87
C HIS A 29 -23.57 0.63 -11.43
N GLU A 30 -23.92 -0.62 -11.19
CA GLU A 30 -24.32 -1.10 -9.86
C GLU A 30 -23.26 -2.04 -9.27
N LEU A 31 -22.90 -3.09 -10.01
CA LEU A 31 -22.06 -4.15 -9.47
C LEU A 31 -20.61 -3.70 -9.27
N ARG A 32 -20.00 -3.09 -10.29
CA ARG A 32 -18.61 -2.62 -10.25
C ARG A 32 -18.40 -1.56 -9.16
N PRO A 33 -19.24 -0.50 -9.03
CA PRO A 33 -19.04 0.49 -7.98
C PRO A 33 -19.21 -0.09 -6.57
N ALA A 34 -20.16 -1.01 -6.36
CA ALA A 34 -20.33 -1.66 -5.07
C ALA A 34 -19.11 -2.51 -4.66
N GLN A 35 -18.47 -3.20 -5.61
CA GLN A 35 -17.25 -3.97 -5.35
C GLN A 35 -16.08 -3.05 -4.99
N ILE A 36 -15.85 -2.00 -5.77
CA ILE A 36 -14.76 -1.06 -5.52
C ILE A 36 -14.90 -0.39 -4.14
N LYS A 37 -16.11 0.03 -3.77
CA LYS A 37 -16.36 0.63 -2.44
C LYS A 37 -16.04 -0.32 -1.29
N LYS A 38 -16.32 -1.62 -1.44
CA LYS A 38 -15.99 -2.64 -0.42
C LYS A 38 -14.50 -2.93 -0.35
N GLU A 39 -13.81 -2.91 -1.48
CA GLU A 39 -12.36 -3.11 -1.50
C GLU A 39 -11.62 -1.90 -0.91
N CYS A 40 -12.11 -0.68 -1.16
CA CYS A 40 -11.51 0.55 -0.65
C CYS A 40 -11.82 0.81 0.84
N SER A 41 -12.79 0.10 1.45
CA SER A 41 -13.14 0.33 2.86
C SER A 41 -12.10 -0.22 3.85
N TRP A 42 -11.20 -1.10 3.40
CA TRP A 42 -10.20 -1.73 4.26
C TRP A 42 -8.80 -1.51 3.70
N VAL A 43 -7.88 -1.07 4.55
CA VAL A 43 -6.47 -0.87 4.21
C VAL A 43 -5.66 -1.94 4.91
N LYS A 44 -4.83 -2.65 4.13
CA LYS A 44 -3.82 -3.57 4.64
C LYS A 44 -2.62 -2.76 5.11
N VAL A 45 -2.35 -2.78 6.40
CA VAL A 45 -1.16 -2.17 6.99
C VAL A 45 -0.12 -3.25 7.22
N VAL A 46 1.08 -3.00 6.71
CA VAL A 46 2.26 -3.87 6.89
C VAL A 46 3.24 -3.10 7.77
N ILE A 47 3.49 -3.61 8.97
CA ILE A 47 4.59 -3.13 9.82
C ILE A 47 5.80 -4.00 9.45
N PRO A 48 6.87 -3.40 8.89
CA PRO A 48 8.04 -4.16 8.48
C PRO A 48 8.72 -4.82 9.69
N GLU A 49 9.36 -5.96 9.43
CA GLU A 49 10.20 -6.63 10.41
C GLU A 49 11.34 -5.70 10.86
N GLN A 50 11.52 -5.56 12.17
CA GLN A 50 12.65 -4.85 12.75
C GLN A 50 13.66 -5.88 13.25
N GLN A 51 14.86 -5.82 12.68
CA GLN A 51 15.98 -6.65 13.14
C GLN A 51 16.36 -6.27 14.57
N GLN A 52 16.70 -7.27 15.38
CA GLN A 52 17.24 -7.04 16.71
C GLN A 52 18.57 -6.31 16.58
N VAL A 53 18.67 -5.12 17.18
CA VAL A 53 19.96 -4.43 17.31
C VAL A 53 20.41 -4.64 18.74
N THR A 54 21.47 -5.42 18.92
CA THR A 54 22.03 -5.67 20.26
C THR A 54 22.91 -4.51 20.71
N LYS A 55 23.16 -4.41 22.02
CA LYS A 55 24.04 -3.39 22.60
C LYS A 55 25.44 -3.41 21.97
N GLU A 56 25.95 -4.60 21.65
CA GLU A 56 27.26 -4.79 21.03
C GLU A 56 27.30 -4.18 19.62
N GLU A 57 26.23 -4.32 18.84
CA GLU A 57 26.13 -3.71 17.51
C GLU A 57 26.02 -2.18 17.60
N VAL A 58 25.30 -1.66 18.60
CA VAL A 58 25.26 -0.22 18.88
C VAL A 58 26.66 0.29 19.22
N LEU A 59 27.40 -0.40 20.09
CA LEU A 59 28.76 -0.05 20.46
C LEU A 59 29.71 -0.12 19.25
N ALA A 60 29.61 -1.16 18.42
CA ALA A 60 30.41 -1.27 17.19
C ALA A 60 30.13 -0.11 16.21
N SER A 61 28.87 0.34 16.10
CA SER A 61 28.52 1.49 15.26
C SER A 61 29.13 2.81 15.77
N LEU A 62 29.26 2.96 17.09
CA LEU A 62 29.92 4.11 17.73
C LEU A 62 31.44 4.10 17.59
N GLU A 63 32.05 2.93 17.40
CA GLU A 63 33.49 2.79 17.19
C GLU A 63 33.91 2.88 15.71
N SER A 64 32.94 2.91 14.79
CA SER A 64 33.18 2.99 13.35
C SER A 64 34.00 4.23 12.94
N GLU A 65 34.89 4.07 11.97
CA GLU A 65 35.69 5.18 11.44
C GLU A 65 34.81 6.30 10.86
N GLU A 66 33.70 5.94 10.21
CA GLU A 66 32.73 6.89 9.67
C GLU A 66 32.11 7.78 10.76
N TYR A 67 31.76 7.21 11.92
CA TYR A 67 31.24 7.97 13.05
C TYR A 67 32.31 8.91 13.61
N LYS A 68 33.56 8.45 13.72
CA LYS A 68 34.70 9.26 14.19
C LYS A 68 35.00 10.41 13.24
N GLU A 69 35.03 10.18 11.93
CA GLU A 69 35.20 11.23 10.91
C GLU A 69 34.07 12.26 10.96
N CYS A 70 32.83 11.81 11.15
CA CYS A 70 31.69 12.71 11.33
C CYS A 70 31.86 13.58 12.58
N LEU A 71 32.28 12.98 13.70
CA LEU A 71 32.50 13.67 14.96
C LEU A 71 33.59 14.73 14.81
N GLU A 72 34.74 14.38 14.23
CA GLU A 72 35.87 15.30 14.02
C GLU A 72 35.49 16.49 13.12
N ARG A 73 34.69 16.26 12.08
CA ARG A 73 34.21 17.33 11.19
C ARG A 73 33.28 18.32 11.90
N ASN A 74 32.51 17.86 12.89
CA ASN A 74 31.50 18.67 13.58
C ASN A 74 32.00 19.33 14.88
N ILE A 75 33.01 18.77 15.55
CA ILE A 75 33.63 19.37 16.76
C ILE A 75 34.17 20.78 16.48
N ASN A 76 34.65 21.04 15.27
CA ASN A 76 35.21 22.33 14.90
C ASN A 76 34.16 23.44 14.68
N ASN A 77 32.86 23.12 14.71
CA ASN A 77 31.84 24.07 14.25
C ASN A 77 30.83 24.59 15.30
N ILE A 78 30.39 23.89 16.35
CA ILE A 78 29.32 24.45 17.23
C ILE A 78 29.43 23.95 18.68
N GLY A 79 29.34 24.88 19.65
CA GLY A 79 29.23 24.58 21.07
C GLY A 79 27.93 23.89 21.47
N ASN A 80 28.04 22.91 22.37
CA ASN A 80 26.99 22.35 23.24
C ASN A 80 25.62 21.98 22.62
N TYR A 81 25.55 21.70 21.31
CA TYR A 81 24.37 21.09 20.69
C TYR A 81 24.65 19.63 20.38
N LYS A 82 23.65 18.77 20.62
CA LYS A 82 23.73 17.33 20.34
C LYS A 82 24.20 17.10 18.90
N SER A 83 25.28 16.35 18.72
CA SER A 83 25.99 16.29 17.45
C SER A 83 25.06 15.72 16.35
N PRO A 84 25.04 16.28 15.13
CA PRO A 84 24.28 15.71 14.02
C PRO A 84 24.63 14.24 13.72
N CYS A 85 25.82 13.78 14.10
CA CYS A 85 26.26 12.39 13.94
C CYS A 85 25.47 11.43 14.82
N ASP A 86 24.95 11.88 15.97
CA ASP A 86 24.08 11.09 16.84
C ASP A 86 22.73 10.79 16.18
N ILE A 87 22.31 11.59 15.20
CA ILE A 87 21.04 11.39 14.49
C ILE A 87 21.23 10.49 13.27
N LEU A 88 22.37 10.61 12.58
CA LEU A 88 22.66 9.83 11.38
C LEU A 88 23.09 8.39 11.65
N TYR A 89 23.81 8.11 12.75
CA TYR A 89 24.55 6.86 12.90
C TYR A 89 24.22 6.03 14.14
N LEU A 90 23.48 6.58 15.12
CA LEU A 90 23.07 5.79 16.28
C LEU A 90 21.93 4.85 15.89
N LYS A 91 22.29 3.58 15.62
CA LYS A 91 21.36 2.49 15.84
C LYS A 91 20.97 2.52 17.32
N LYS A 92 19.67 2.52 17.62
CA LYS A 92 19.21 2.34 19.00
C LYS A 92 19.09 0.85 19.26
N GLU A 93 19.34 0.45 20.50
CA GLU A 93 18.97 -0.89 20.95
C GLU A 93 17.48 -1.09 20.70
N GLN A 94 17.15 -2.13 19.95
CA GLN A 94 15.79 -2.43 19.53
C GLN A 94 15.56 -3.92 19.66
N ASP A 95 14.49 -4.28 20.35
CA ASP A 95 14.02 -5.65 20.40
C ASP A 95 13.55 -6.08 19.02
N TYR A 96 13.67 -7.39 18.75
CA TYR A 96 13.11 -7.97 17.55
C TYR A 96 11.59 -7.77 17.50
N ILE A 97 11.10 -7.10 16.46
CA ILE A 97 9.67 -6.97 16.18
C ILE A 97 9.38 -7.74 14.89
N PRO A 98 8.63 -8.87 14.95
CA PRO A 98 8.28 -9.61 13.74
C PRO A 98 7.36 -8.77 12.85
N GLU A 99 7.38 -9.06 11.54
CA GLU A 99 6.45 -8.44 10.59
C GLU A 99 5.00 -8.69 11.03
N LYS A 100 4.20 -7.61 11.06
CA LYS A 100 2.78 -7.69 11.39
C LYS A 100 1.94 -7.13 10.26
N THR A 101 1.02 -7.94 9.77
CA THR A 101 0.01 -7.53 8.80
C THR A 101 -1.36 -7.52 9.46
N TYR A 102 -2.06 -6.39 9.39
CA TYR A 102 -3.45 -6.31 9.84
C TYR A 102 -4.26 -5.42 8.91
N TYR A 103 -5.58 -5.57 8.98
CA TYR A 103 -6.52 -4.73 8.26
C TYR A 103 -7.13 -3.72 9.21
N ARG A 104 -7.30 -2.49 8.72
CA ARG A 104 -8.07 -1.47 9.40
C ARG A 104 -9.02 -0.81 8.42
N GLU A 105 -10.04 -0.16 8.96
CA GLU A 105 -10.92 0.67 8.15
C GLU A 105 -10.12 1.82 7.52
N ALA A 106 -10.43 2.11 6.26
CA ALA A 106 -9.80 3.18 5.50
C ALA A 106 -10.18 4.54 6.11
N GLN A 107 -9.20 5.42 6.26
CA GLN A 107 -9.52 6.82 6.54
C GLN A 107 -10.20 7.44 5.32
N LYS A 108 -10.96 8.51 5.53
CA LYS A 108 -11.68 9.20 4.45
C LYS A 108 -10.76 9.54 3.26
N THR A 109 -9.57 10.06 3.52
CA THR A 109 -8.60 10.42 2.47
C THR A 109 -8.09 9.20 1.70
N GLU A 110 -7.84 8.08 2.39
CA GLU A 110 -7.39 6.82 1.77
C GLU A 110 -8.50 6.19 0.94
N TYR A 111 -9.73 6.24 1.47
CA TYR A 111 -10.92 5.76 0.79
C TYR A 111 -11.17 6.56 -0.49
N ASP A 112 -11.20 7.90 -0.40
CA ASP A 112 -11.43 8.79 -1.52
C ASP A 112 -10.31 8.64 -2.58
N PHE A 113 -9.05 8.54 -2.14
CA PHE A 113 -7.93 8.28 -3.04
C PHE A 113 -8.07 6.93 -3.76
N CYS A 114 -8.46 5.89 -3.04
CA CYS A 114 -8.68 4.56 -3.60
C CYS A 114 -9.81 4.56 -4.64
N LEU A 115 -10.95 5.21 -4.34
CA LEU A 115 -12.06 5.35 -5.29
C LEU A 115 -11.61 6.04 -6.58
N HIS A 116 -10.92 7.18 -6.45
CA HIS A 116 -10.45 7.96 -7.59
C HIS A 116 -9.44 7.16 -8.44
N SER A 117 -8.55 6.41 -7.80
CA SER A 117 -7.58 5.55 -8.51
C SER A 117 -8.23 4.44 -9.33
N LYS A 118 -9.45 4.01 -8.96
CA LYS A 118 -10.23 2.96 -9.64
C LYS A 118 -11.27 3.53 -10.61
N GLY A 119 -11.31 4.85 -10.78
CA GLY A 119 -12.19 5.56 -11.71
C GLY A 119 -13.63 5.68 -11.21
N LEU A 120 -13.81 5.89 -9.90
CA LEU A 120 -15.07 6.30 -9.26
C LEU A 120 -15.00 7.71 -8.70
#